data_AF-A0A355R5W0-F1
#
_entry.id   AF-A0A355R5W0-F1
#
_cell.length_a   1.000
_cell.length_b   1.000
_cell.length_c   1.000
_cell.angle_alpha   90.00
_cell.angle_beta   90.00
_cell.angle_gamma   90.00
#
_symmetry.space_group_name_H-M   'P 1'
#
loop_
_entity.id
_entity.type
_entity.pdbx_description
1 polymer ?
#
loop_
_entity_poly.entity_id
_entity_poly.type
_entity_poly.pdbx_seq_one_letter_code
_entity_poly.pdbx_strand_id
1 'polypeptide(L)'
;AAATVAAERGHAVTLFDAASEIGGQFNVAKRVPGKEEFFETLRYFRNKVKSTGVDLRLNTRVDVQALVGGGFDEIILATGIAPRTPD
;
A
#
# COMPACT_ATOMS: atom_id res chain seq x y z
N ALA A 1 3.80 -4.36 3.55
CA ALA A 1 4.08 -5.63 4.27
C ALA A 1 3.30 -6.80 3.67
N ALA A 2 1.96 -6.86 3.83
CA ALA A 2 1.15 -7.98 3.33
C ALA A 2 1.41 -8.35 1.85
N ALA A 3 1.35 -7.35 0.95
CA ALA A 3 1.57 -7.56 -0.48
C ALA A 3 2.92 -8.21 -0.80
N THR A 4 4.02 -7.67 -0.26
CA THR A 4 5.37 -8.18 -0.51
C THR A 4 5.58 -9.57 0.09
N VAL A 5 5.04 -9.83 1.29
CA VAL A 5 5.18 -11.16 1.93
C VAL A 5 4.38 -12.21 1.18
N ALA A 6 3.16 -11.91 0.72
CA ALA A 6 2.36 -12.82 -0.08
C ALA A 6 3.04 -13.13 -1.43
N ALA A 7 3.58 -12.10 -2.09
CA ALA A 7 4.32 -12.28 -3.34
C ALA A 7 5.59 -13.13 -3.15
N GLU A 8 6.34 -12.95 -2.06
CA GLU A 8 7.49 -13.81 -1.72
C GLU A 8 7.12 -15.27 -1.49
N ARG A 9 5.88 -15.54 -1.10
CA ARG A 9 5.35 -16.90 -0.93
C ARG A 9 4.78 -17.48 -2.22
N GLY A 10 4.85 -16.76 -3.34
CA GLY A 10 4.44 -17.23 -4.66
C GLY A 10 3.02 -16.85 -5.07
N HIS A 11 2.32 -16.01 -4.30
CA HIS A 11 1.01 -15.51 -4.71
C HIS A 11 1.13 -14.44 -5.81
N ALA A 12 0.20 -14.42 -6.76
CA ALA A 12 0.02 -13.29 -7.66
C ALA A 12 -0.67 -12.15 -6.89
N VAL A 13 0.01 -11.02 -6.76
CA VAL A 13 -0.47 -9.91 -5.93
C VAL A 13 -0.59 -8.63 -6.75
N THR A 14 -1.78 -8.04 -6.76
CA THR A 14 -2.00 -6.66 -7.19
C THR A 14 -2.22 -5.78 -5.96
N LEU A 15 -1.43 -4.71 -5.85
CA LEU A 15 -1.56 -3.71 -4.78
C LEU A 15 -2.08 -2.40 -5.38
N PHE A 16 -3.25 -1.97 -4.92
CA PHE A 16 -3.83 -0.69 -5.30
C PHE A 16 -3.60 0.36 -4.22
N ASP A 17 -3.33 1.60 -4.63
CA ASP A 17 -3.37 2.77 -3.75
C ASP A 17 -3.95 3.96 -4.53
N ALA A 18 -4.79 4.76 -3.87
CA ALA A 18 -5.37 5.96 -4.46
C ALA A 18 -4.33 7.10 -4.58
N ALA A 19 -3.27 7.06 -3.78
CA ALA A 19 -2.19 8.04 -3.83
C ALA A 19 -1.22 7.79 -5.00
N SER A 20 -0.44 8.82 -5.33
CA SER A 20 0.61 8.76 -6.36
C SER A 20 1.91 8.10 -5.89
N GLU A 21 2.03 7.78 -4.60
CA GLU A 21 3.16 7.04 -4.03
C GLU A 21 2.68 6.08 -2.93
N ILE A 22 3.42 4.96 -2.76
CA ILE A 22 3.21 4.08 -1.62
C ILE A 22 3.56 4.79 -0.31
N GLY A 23 2.97 4.30 0.79
CA GLY A 23 3.40 4.67 2.15
C GLY A 23 2.28 5.15 3.06
N GLY A 24 1.15 5.59 2.52
CA GLY A 24 0.03 6.08 3.32
C GLY A 24 0.48 7.12 4.36
N GLN A 25 0.17 6.89 5.63
CA GLN A 25 0.50 7.82 6.71
C GLN A 25 2.01 8.00 6.94
N PHE A 26 2.88 7.10 6.47
CA PHE A 26 4.33 7.31 6.54
C PHE A 26 4.76 8.52 5.71
N ASN A 27 4.03 8.85 4.64
CA ASN A 27 4.30 10.04 3.83
C ASN A 27 4.04 11.34 4.59
N VAL A 28 3.16 11.31 5.61
CA VAL A 28 2.98 12.42 6.55
C VAL A 28 4.03 12.36 7.65
N ALA A 29 4.24 11.18 8.25
CA ALA A 29 5.15 11.00 9.38
C ALA A 29 6.60 11.34 9.05
N LYS A 30 7.09 11.00 7.84
CA LYS A 30 8.47 11.27 7.39
C LYS A 30 8.83 12.76 7.33
N ARG A 31 7.83 13.66 7.38
CA ARG A 31 8.01 15.11 7.34
C ARG A 31 8.23 15.74 8.72
N VAL A 32 8.02 14.98 9.80
CA VAL A 32 8.18 15.47 11.17
C VAL A 32 9.69 15.47 11.53
N PRO A 33 10.24 16.57 12.08
CA PRO A 33 11.62 16.58 12.54
C PRO A 33 11.93 15.44 13.53
N GLY A 34 13.02 14.72 13.30
CA GLY A 34 13.41 13.55 14.10
C GLY A 34 12.73 12.23 13.69
N LYS A 35 11.99 12.21 12.57
CA LYS A 35 11.34 11.00 12.00
C LYS A 35 11.79 10.70 10.57
N GLU A 36 12.99 11.15 10.22
CA GLU A 36 13.58 11.01 8.88
C GLU A 36 13.83 9.53 8.50
N GLU A 37 13.97 8.64 9.49
CA GLU A 37 14.11 7.19 9.29
C GLU A 37 12.95 6.56 8.49
N PHE A 38 11.77 7.19 8.46
CA PHE A 38 10.65 6.69 7.65
C PHE A 38 10.89 6.80 6.15
N PHE A 39 11.81 7.65 5.68
CA PHE A 39 12.25 7.62 4.28
C PHE A 39 12.88 6.27 3.93
N GLU A 40 13.64 5.68 4.85
CA GLU A 40 14.32 4.39 4.64
C GLU A 40 13.33 3.23 4.60
N THR A 41 12.29 3.28 5.43
CA THR A 41 11.22 2.26 5.38
C THR A 41 10.46 2.30 4.05
N LEU A 42 10.17 3.50 3.55
CA LEU A 42 9.53 3.66 2.24
C LEU A 42 10.45 3.22 1.09
N ARG A 43 11.75 3.53 1.17
CA ARG A 43 12.76 3.06 0.21
C ARG A 43 12.83 1.54 0.20
N TYR A 44 12.87 0.91 1.38
CA TYR A 44 12.86 -0.55 1.52
C TYR A 44 11.63 -1.17 0.84
N PHE A 45 10.42 -0.70 1.16
CA PHE A 45 9.21 -1.27 0.56
C PHE A 45 9.09 -0.98 -0.93
N ARG A 46 9.56 0.18 -1.42
CA ARG A 46 9.59 0.47 -2.86
C ARG A 46 10.45 -0.57 -3.60
N ASN A 47 11.62 -0.89 -3.05
CA ASN A 47 12.50 -1.92 -3.62
C ASN A 47 11.89 -3.31 -3.50
N LYS A 48 11.28 -3.63 -2.35
CA LYS A 48 10.66 -4.93 -2.08
C LYS A 48 9.48 -5.19 -3.02
N VAL A 49 8.60 -4.20 -3.25
CA VAL A 49 7.50 -4.30 -4.21
C VAL A 49 8.04 -4.61 -5.61
N LYS A 50 9.08 -3.90 -6.05
CA LYS A 50 9.72 -4.15 -7.34
C LYS A 50 10.36 -5.54 -7.42
N SER A 51 11.09 -5.97 -6.39
CA SER A 51 11.82 -7.25 -6.42
C SER A 51 10.92 -8.47 -6.29
N THR A 52 9.75 -8.31 -5.69
CA THR A 52 8.78 -9.40 -5.48
C THR A 52 7.78 -9.54 -6.62
N GLY A 53 7.79 -8.62 -7.60
CA GLY A 53 6.90 -8.68 -8.75
C GLY A 53 5.45 -8.33 -8.46
N VAL A 54 5.17 -7.64 -7.35
CA VAL A 54 3.82 -7.11 -7.05
C VAL A 54 3.38 -6.16 -8.16
N ASP A 55 2.19 -6.37 -8.73
CA ASP A 55 1.54 -5.44 -9.67
C ASP A 55 1.04 -4.23 -8.88
N LEU A 56 1.84 -3.17 -8.86
CA LEU A 56 1.53 -1.95 -8.14
C LEU A 56 0.75 -0.96 -9.02
N ARG A 57 -0.47 -0.63 -8.59
CA ARG A 57 -1.36 0.33 -9.26
C ARG A 57 -1.63 1.54 -8.37
N LEU A 58 -0.80 2.56 -8.54
CA LEU A 58 -0.95 3.87 -7.89
C LEU A 58 -2.00 4.72 -8.63
N ASN A 59 -2.41 5.84 -8.02
CA ASN A 59 -3.46 6.72 -8.54
C ASN A 59 -4.76 5.97 -8.88
N THR A 60 -5.03 4.85 -8.20
CA THR A 60 -6.14 3.96 -8.50
C THR A 60 -7.00 3.78 -7.26
N ARG A 61 -8.07 4.56 -7.16
CA ARG A 61 -9.10 4.36 -6.14
C ARG A 61 -10.00 3.21 -6.58
N VAL A 62 -10.13 2.21 -5.71
CA VAL A 62 -10.87 0.98 -5.99
C VAL A 62 -12.19 1.00 -5.23
N ASP A 63 -13.27 0.62 -5.92
CA ASP A 63 -14.58 0.38 -5.32
C ASP A 63 -14.89 -1.12 -5.22
N VAL A 64 -16.02 -1.45 -4.60
CA VAL A 64 -16.44 -2.84 -4.39
C VAL A 64 -16.66 -3.57 -5.72
N GLN A 65 -17.19 -2.89 -6.73
CA GLN A 65 -17.51 -3.51 -8.02
C GLN A 65 -16.24 -3.91 -8.77
N ALA A 66 -15.22 -3.06 -8.74
CA ALA A 66 -13.90 -3.35 -9.31
C ALA A 66 -13.22 -4.55 -8.63
N LEU A 67 -13.42 -4.75 -7.32
CA LEU A 67 -12.89 -5.90 -6.60
C LEU A 67 -13.64 -7.19 -6.94
N VAL A 68 -14.98 -7.17 -6.89
CA VAL A 68 -15.82 -8.33 -7.17
C VAL A 68 -15.67 -8.79 -8.62
N GLY A 69 -15.59 -7.85 -9.56
CA GLY A 69 -15.36 -8.15 -10.98
C GLY A 69 -13.90 -8.44 -11.34
N GLY A 70 -12.96 -8.25 -10.40
CA GLY A 70 -11.52 -8.35 -10.64
C GLY A 70 -10.96 -9.78 -10.67
N GLY A 71 -11.75 -10.78 -10.24
CA GLY A 71 -11.35 -12.19 -10.28
C GLY A 71 -10.27 -12.56 -9.26
N PHE A 72 -10.19 -11.84 -8.13
CA PHE A 72 -9.25 -12.15 -7.05
C PHE A 72 -9.80 -13.30 -6.18
N ASP A 73 -8.93 -14.26 -5.81
CA ASP A 73 -9.30 -15.35 -4.89
C ASP A 73 -9.54 -14.83 -3.46
N GLU A 74 -8.75 -13.83 -3.04
CA GLU A 74 -8.75 -13.26 -1.70
C GLU A 74 -8.54 -11.74 -1.77
N ILE A 75 -9.16 -11.00 -0.84
CA ILE A 75 -9.06 -9.53 -0.77
C ILE A 75 -8.59 -9.10 0.62
N ILE A 76 -7.50 -8.34 0.68
CA ILE A 76 -6.99 -7.72 1.91
C ILE A 76 -7.29 -6.21 1.89
N LEU A 77 -8.15 -5.75 2.80
CA LEU A 77 -8.45 -4.33 2.97
C LEU A 77 -7.41 -3.67 3.89
N ALA A 78 -6.66 -2.70 3.35
CA ALA A 78 -5.63 -1.95 4.06
C ALA A 78 -5.78 -0.43 3.82
N THR A 79 -7.02 0.08 3.84
CA THR A 79 -7.40 1.43 3.38
C THR A 79 -7.13 2.57 4.36
N GLY A 80 -6.45 2.31 5.48
CA GLY A 80 -6.09 3.32 6.47
C GLY A 80 -7.26 3.75 7.36
N ILE A 81 -7.26 5.02 7.76
CA ILE A 81 -8.22 5.60 8.71
C ILE A 81 -8.79 6.93 8.20
N ALA A 82 -9.92 7.34 8.75
CA ALA A 82 -10.41 8.71 8.66
C ALA A 82 -10.14 9.42 10.01
N PRO A 83 -9.44 10.57 10.03
CA PRO A 83 -9.25 11.34 11.26
C PRO A 83 -10.59 11.73 11.89
N ARG A 84 -10.69 11.66 13.22
CA ARG A 84 -11.88 12.08 13.96
C ARG A 84 -11.89 13.60 14.15
N THR A 85 -13.04 14.22 13.90
CA THR A 85 -13.34 15.57 14.41
C THR A 85 -14.03 15.42 15.77
N PRO A 86 -13.49 15.99 16.87
CA PRO A 86 -14.16 15.99 18.17
C PRO A 86 -15.47 16.79 18.13
N ASP A 87 -16.42 16.42 18.97
CA ASP A 87 -17.64 17.19 19.25
C ASP A 87 -17.34 18.48 20.03
#